data_AF-A0A1X1WV57-F1
#
_entry.id   AF-A0A1X1WV57-F1
#
_cell.length_a   1.000
_cell.length_b   1.000
_cell.length_c   1.000
_cell.angle_alpha   90.00
_cell.angle_beta   90.00
_cell.angle_gamma   90.00
#
_symmetry.space_group_name_H-M   'P 1'
#
loop_
_entity.id
_entity.type
_entity.pdbx_description
1 polymer ?
#
loop_
_entity_poly.entity_id
_entity_poly.type
_entity_poly.pdbx_seq_one_letter_code
_entity_poly.pdbx_strand_id
1 'polypeptide(L)'
;MVFFLSAPHAVMFAAPGVTNLSLSSFTITYAAGKEYAAGVRLGDVGNIPVSRIAVRDLRVERHKRFGLQLQNATHVLLEGNVIRNASSLGGGGSGYGILIDQSGSHNNWVRENMIGPVIRHGILVQFSAHHNLIEHNQITGAVSGALDLHGEDEYSNEIRYNKITDCVRNGTAVSPNGGGIEVGEYSGIAGTTSMHDNTGPHNWIHHNEVSNCDYGLRITNNSDFTYIEDNIFVGNSVSGIQADLAPLENLTITGNDVSRNGNGIVLYDVKRATVKENYVRDNTKFGIWTDHRVTDYVITGNAVTGNGVNVFLGSRDGIHDVD
;
A
#
# COMPACT_ATOMS: atom_id res chain seq x y z
N MET A 1 5.51 -23.27 6.30
CA MET A 1 4.09 -23.56 6.00
C MET A 1 3.30 -23.49 7.30
N VAL A 2 2.74 -22.32 7.63
CA VAL A 2 1.84 -22.17 8.78
C VAL A 2 0.42 -22.47 8.28
N PHE A 3 -0.14 -23.59 8.73
CA PHE A 3 -1.54 -23.91 8.50
C PHE A 3 -2.41 -23.00 9.38
N PHE A 4 -3.15 -22.07 8.78
CA PHE A 4 -4.22 -21.34 9.47
C PHE A 4 -5.47 -22.23 9.60
N LEU A 5 -5.41 -23.22 10.50
CA LEU A 5 -6.54 -24.05 10.91
C LEU A 5 -7.42 -23.31 11.93
N SER A 6 -8.21 -22.36 11.44
CA SER A 6 -9.56 -22.03 11.92
C SER A 6 -10.04 -20.87 11.06
N ALA A 7 -11.14 -21.08 10.32
CA ALA A 7 -11.79 -19.98 9.62
C ALA A 7 -12.01 -18.83 10.62
N PRO A 8 -11.55 -17.59 10.35
CA PRO A 8 -11.91 -16.49 11.20
C PRO A 8 -13.44 -16.40 11.21
N HIS A 9 -14.06 -16.35 12.40
CA HIS A 9 -15.49 -16.14 12.57
C HIS A 9 -15.89 -14.86 11.84
N ALA A 10 -16.27 -14.97 10.57
CA ALA A 10 -16.79 -13.89 9.77
C ALA A 10 -18.29 -13.76 10.02
N VAL A 11 -18.82 -12.55 10.09
CA VAL A 11 -20.27 -12.35 10.23
C VAL A 11 -20.97 -12.78 8.95
N MET A 12 -20.40 -12.44 7.79
CA MET A 12 -20.83 -12.91 6.48
C MET A 12 -19.72 -13.69 5.80
N PHE A 13 -20.04 -14.88 5.28
CA PHE A 13 -19.11 -15.72 4.53
C PHE A 13 -19.74 -16.18 3.21
N ALA A 14 -19.09 -15.86 2.09
CA ALA A 14 -19.39 -16.47 0.80
C ALA A 14 -18.37 -17.58 0.53
N ALA A 15 -18.84 -18.83 0.51
CA ALA A 15 -17.98 -19.98 0.27
C ALA A 15 -17.38 -19.99 -1.14
N PRO A 16 -16.26 -20.69 -1.38
CA PRO A 16 -15.69 -20.88 -2.72
C PRO A 16 -16.75 -21.29 -3.76
N GLY A 17 -16.71 -20.68 -4.94
CA GLY A 17 -17.65 -20.93 -6.03
C GLY A 17 -18.97 -20.15 -5.95
N VAL A 18 -19.22 -19.41 -4.87
CA VAL A 18 -20.36 -18.48 -4.82
C VAL A 18 -20.21 -17.41 -5.89
N THR A 19 -21.31 -17.15 -6.60
CA THR A 19 -21.37 -16.12 -7.63
C THR A 19 -22.71 -15.38 -7.62
N ASN A 20 -22.75 -14.17 -8.21
CA ASN A 20 -23.94 -13.34 -8.34
C ASN A 20 -24.58 -13.01 -6.98
N LEU A 21 -23.79 -12.44 -6.08
CA LEU A 21 -24.21 -12.02 -4.73
C LEU A 21 -24.10 -10.51 -4.58
N SER A 22 -25.07 -9.89 -3.93
CA SER A 22 -24.98 -8.50 -3.48
C SER A 22 -25.21 -8.43 -1.98
N LEU A 23 -24.32 -7.75 -1.27
CA LEU A 23 -24.44 -7.41 0.14
C LEU A 23 -24.47 -5.88 0.25
N SER A 24 -25.54 -5.30 0.78
CA SER A 24 -25.63 -3.84 0.83
C SER A 24 -26.40 -3.26 1.99
N SER A 25 -25.99 -2.07 2.41
CA SER A 25 -26.79 -1.15 3.26
C SER A 25 -27.09 -1.68 4.67
N PHE A 26 -26.09 -2.22 5.36
CA PHE A 26 -26.22 -2.63 6.76
C PHE A 26 -24.95 -2.39 7.57
N THR A 27 -25.10 -2.42 8.90
CA THR A 27 -24.00 -2.30 9.85
C THR A 27 -23.64 -3.66 10.45
N ILE A 28 -22.36 -4.01 10.37
CA ILE A 28 -21.73 -5.07 11.16
C ILE A 28 -20.97 -4.40 12.29
N THR A 29 -21.39 -4.64 13.51
CA THR A 29 -20.72 -4.09 14.70
C THR A 29 -20.79 -5.10 15.84
N TYR A 30 -19.98 -4.87 16.87
CA TYR A 30 -19.95 -5.68 18.08
C TYR A 30 -20.54 -4.90 19.25
N ALA A 31 -21.70 -5.36 19.73
CA ALA A 31 -22.39 -4.81 20.89
C ALA A 31 -21.95 -5.48 22.21
N ALA A 32 -21.87 -6.81 22.25
CA ALA A 32 -21.43 -7.64 23.38
C ALA A 32 -21.16 -9.09 22.94
N GLY A 33 -20.49 -9.91 23.77
CA GLY A 33 -20.26 -11.34 23.53
C GLY A 33 -18.87 -11.71 22.98
N LYS A 34 -18.77 -12.62 22.01
CA LYS A 34 -17.48 -12.97 21.37
C LYS A 34 -17.19 -11.99 20.24
N GLU A 35 -16.02 -11.35 20.24
CA GLU A 35 -15.59 -10.51 19.11
C GLU A 35 -15.54 -11.34 17.83
N TYR A 36 -16.01 -10.75 16.72
CA TYR A 36 -15.92 -11.37 15.42
C TYR A 36 -14.55 -11.07 14.79
N ALA A 37 -14.02 -12.04 14.05
CA ALA A 37 -12.72 -11.90 13.43
C ALA A 37 -12.80 -11.07 12.15
N ALA A 38 -13.81 -11.33 11.31
CA ALA A 38 -14.01 -10.62 10.06
C ALA A 38 -15.44 -10.10 9.90
N GLY A 39 -15.63 -8.93 9.27
CA GLY A 39 -16.97 -8.46 8.90
C GLY A 39 -17.54 -9.33 7.79
N VAL A 40 -16.91 -9.25 6.61
CA VAL A 40 -17.26 -10.04 5.43
C VAL A 40 -16.03 -10.79 4.94
N ARG A 41 -16.17 -12.08 4.65
CA ARG A 41 -15.16 -12.90 3.97
C ARG A 41 -15.76 -13.49 2.70
N LEU A 42 -15.11 -13.23 1.58
CA LEU A 42 -15.49 -13.71 0.26
C LEU A 42 -14.43 -14.68 -0.24
N GLY A 43 -14.79 -15.96 -0.32
CA GLY A 43 -13.91 -17.05 -0.73
C GLY A 43 -13.01 -17.58 0.40
N ASP A 44 -12.11 -18.48 0.02
CA ASP A 44 -11.18 -19.16 0.92
C ASP A 44 -9.88 -19.49 0.14
N VAL A 45 -8.87 -20.02 0.83
CA VAL A 45 -7.67 -20.58 0.21
C VAL A 45 -8.05 -21.76 -0.70
N GLY A 46 -7.40 -21.88 -1.86
CA GLY A 46 -7.67 -22.92 -2.86
C GLY A 46 -7.82 -22.35 -4.26
N ASN A 47 -8.37 -23.15 -5.19
CA ASN A 47 -8.40 -22.80 -6.62
C ASN A 47 -9.81 -22.49 -7.15
N ILE A 48 -10.82 -22.37 -6.29
CA ILE A 48 -12.20 -22.10 -6.71
C ILE A 48 -12.55 -20.67 -6.31
N PRO A 49 -12.54 -19.73 -7.26
CA PRO A 49 -12.80 -18.35 -6.92
C PRO A 49 -14.27 -18.07 -6.63
N VAL A 50 -14.52 -17.07 -5.80
CA VAL A 50 -15.82 -16.37 -5.78
C VAL A 50 -15.85 -15.32 -6.87
N SER A 51 -17.01 -15.01 -7.44
CA SER A 51 -17.06 -14.03 -8.52
C SER A 51 -18.38 -13.29 -8.69
N ARG A 52 -18.34 -12.10 -9.32
CA ARG A 52 -19.54 -11.27 -9.56
C ARG A 52 -20.27 -10.97 -8.26
N ILE A 53 -19.52 -10.49 -7.29
CA ILE A 53 -20.04 -10.10 -5.97
C ILE A 53 -19.90 -8.60 -5.81
N ALA A 54 -20.93 -7.94 -5.30
CA ALA A 54 -20.87 -6.54 -4.87
C ALA A 54 -21.09 -6.43 -3.36
N VAL A 55 -20.23 -5.67 -2.69
CA VAL A 55 -20.38 -5.30 -1.28
C VAL A 55 -20.39 -3.78 -1.19
N ARG A 56 -21.55 -3.24 -0.83
CA ARG A 56 -21.86 -1.81 -0.95
C ARG A 56 -22.40 -1.19 0.32
N ASP A 57 -21.98 0.02 0.63
CA ASP A 57 -22.58 0.82 1.70
C ASP A 57 -22.67 0.09 3.05
N LEU A 58 -21.70 -0.80 3.32
CA LEU A 58 -21.60 -1.47 4.61
C LEU A 58 -20.86 -0.60 5.60
N ARG A 59 -21.26 -0.67 6.86
CA ARG A 59 -20.45 -0.16 7.98
C ARG A 59 -19.91 -1.33 8.79
N VAL A 60 -18.60 -1.45 8.92
CA VAL A 60 -17.93 -2.52 9.70
C VAL A 60 -17.08 -1.89 10.81
N GLU A 61 -17.36 -2.24 12.07
CA GLU A 61 -16.65 -1.67 13.23
C GLU A 61 -16.28 -2.72 14.28
N ARG A 62 -15.10 -2.60 14.89
CA ARG A 62 -14.60 -3.53 15.92
C ARG A 62 -14.36 -4.95 15.41
N HIS A 63 -13.91 -5.07 14.17
CA HIS A 63 -13.35 -6.32 13.66
C HIS A 63 -11.98 -6.57 14.29
N LYS A 64 -11.68 -7.82 14.64
CA LYS A 64 -10.36 -8.19 15.18
C LYS A 64 -9.30 -8.37 14.11
N ARG A 65 -9.67 -8.98 12.97
CA ARG A 65 -8.76 -9.30 11.86
C ARG A 65 -9.04 -8.45 10.63
N PHE A 66 -10.19 -8.62 10.00
CA PHE A 66 -10.47 -8.02 8.70
C PHE A 66 -11.82 -7.30 8.70
N GLY A 67 -11.90 -6.09 8.12
CA GLY A 67 -13.19 -5.51 7.81
C GLY A 67 -13.87 -6.32 6.71
N LEU A 68 -13.26 -6.30 5.53
CA LEU A 68 -13.66 -7.07 4.34
C LEU A 68 -12.46 -7.87 3.82
N GLN A 69 -12.65 -9.14 3.50
CA GLN A 69 -11.61 -9.99 2.93
C GLN A 69 -12.08 -10.60 1.61
N LEU A 70 -11.26 -10.45 0.57
CA LEU A 70 -11.32 -11.14 -0.72
C LEU A 70 -10.23 -12.19 -0.73
N GLN A 71 -10.58 -13.46 -0.84
CA GLN A 71 -9.64 -14.55 -0.88
C GLN A 71 -9.97 -15.48 -2.05
N ASN A 72 -9.12 -15.49 -3.07
CA ASN A 72 -9.45 -16.01 -4.40
C ASN A 72 -10.77 -15.43 -4.94
N ALA A 73 -10.81 -14.12 -5.14
CA ALA A 73 -12.00 -13.42 -5.60
C ALA A 73 -11.77 -12.77 -6.97
N THR A 74 -12.72 -12.89 -7.89
CA THR A 74 -12.58 -12.22 -9.21
C THR A 74 -13.85 -11.49 -9.62
N HIS A 75 -13.71 -10.32 -10.22
CA HIS A 75 -14.86 -9.45 -10.55
C HIS A 75 -15.71 -9.15 -9.31
N VAL A 76 -15.05 -8.85 -8.20
CA VAL A 76 -15.70 -8.37 -6.96
C VAL A 76 -15.56 -6.86 -6.86
N LEU A 77 -16.65 -6.20 -6.48
CA LEU A 77 -16.69 -4.77 -6.22
C LEU A 77 -16.91 -4.51 -4.73
N LEU A 78 -16.00 -3.77 -4.11
CA LEU A 78 -16.14 -3.21 -2.77
C LEU A 78 -16.29 -1.68 -2.90
N GLU A 79 -17.51 -1.17 -2.69
CA GLU A 79 -17.83 0.24 -2.95
C GLU A 79 -18.54 0.92 -1.79
N GLY A 80 -18.15 2.16 -1.44
CA GLY A 80 -18.90 2.98 -0.49
C GLY A 80 -18.91 2.48 0.96
N ASN A 81 -18.03 1.54 1.33
CA ASN A 81 -18.04 0.95 2.67
C ASN A 81 -17.28 1.83 3.67
N VAL A 82 -17.71 1.78 4.94
CA VAL A 82 -17.05 2.43 6.07
C VAL A 82 -16.48 1.37 7.01
N ILE A 83 -15.16 1.29 7.14
CA ILE A 83 -14.48 0.26 7.92
C ILE A 83 -13.55 0.92 8.93
N ARG A 84 -13.82 0.80 10.23
CA ARG A 84 -13.06 1.56 11.24
C ARG A 84 -13.03 0.91 12.61
N ASN A 85 -12.23 1.47 13.52
CA ASN A 85 -12.19 1.07 14.92
C ASN A 85 -11.91 -0.43 15.09
N ALA A 86 -10.83 -0.94 14.48
CA ALA A 86 -10.40 -2.33 14.71
C ALA A 86 -10.17 -2.59 16.20
N SER A 87 -10.55 -3.78 16.70
CA SER A 87 -10.36 -4.13 18.13
C SER A 87 -8.95 -4.65 18.43
N SER A 88 -8.17 -4.98 17.40
CA SER A 88 -6.79 -5.45 17.51
C SER A 88 -5.97 -4.87 16.37
N LEU A 89 -4.78 -4.40 16.69
CA LEU A 89 -3.78 -3.90 15.72
C LEU A 89 -2.50 -4.74 15.74
N GLY A 90 -2.56 -5.95 16.31
CA GLY A 90 -1.46 -6.91 16.45
C GLY A 90 -0.90 -7.46 15.13
N GLY A 91 0.05 -8.39 15.21
CA GLY A 91 0.48 -9.19 14.05
C GLY A 91 -0.59 -10.20 13.58
N GLY A 92 -0.27 -10.96 12.53
CA GLY A 92 -1.08 -12.08 12.05
C GLY A 92 -2.39 -11.68 11.36
N GLY A 93 -2.40 -10.54 10.66
CA GLY A 93 -3.60 -10.04 9.98
C GLY A 93 -4.61 -9.39 10.92
N SER A 94 -4.16 -8.74 12.02
CA SER A 94 -5.07 -8.03 12.92
C SER A 94 -5.32 -6.61 12.43
N GLY A 95 -6.60 -6.20 12.43
CA GLY A 95 -7.04 -4.83 12.17
C GLY A 95 -6.81 -4.33 10.75
N TYR A 96 -6.95 -5.18 9.74
CA TYR A 96 -6.88 -4.76 8.34
C TYR A 96 -8.28 -4.31 7.90
N GLY A 97 -8.36 -3.18 7.19
CA GLY A 97 -9.64 -2.69 6.68
C GLY A 97 -10.16 -3.60 5.58
N ILE A 98 -9.45 -3.63 4.46
CA ILE A 98 -9.74 -4.47 3.30
C ILE A 98 -8.50 -5.31 2.99
N LEU A 99 -8.70 -6.61 2.81
CA LEU A 99 -7.65 -7.55 2.40
C LEU A 99 -8.01 -8.16 1.05
N ILE A 100 -7.09 -8.07 0.08
CA ILE A 100 -7.13 -8.79 -1.20
C ILE A 100 -6.01 -9.84 -1.18
N ASP A 101 -6.38 -11.10 -1.23
CA ASP A 101 -5.49 -12.20 -0.85
C ASP A 101 -5.56 -13.35 -1.87
N GLN A 102 -4.39 -13.96 -2.15
CA GLN A 102 -4.17 -15.08 -3.06
C GLN A 102 -4.16 -14.71 -4.54
N SER A 103 -3.46 -15.52 -5.34
CA SER A 103 -3.30 -15.32 -6.79
C SER A 103 -4.59 -15.43 -7.59
N GLY A 104 -5.61 -16.13 -7.06
CA GLY A 104 -6.96 -16.11 -7.64
C GLY A 104 -7.71 -14.80 -7.41
N SER A 105 -7.14 -13.85 -6.65
CA SER A 105 -7.72 -12.53 -6.42
C SER A 105 -7.29 -11.51 -7.47
N HIS A 106 -8.10 -11.39 -8.52
CA HIS A 106 -7.80 -10.51 -9.65
C HIS A 106 -9.03 -9.91 -10.33
N ASN A 107 -8.86 -8.78 -11.01
CA ASN A 107 -9.94 -8.01 -11.63
C ASN A 107 -11.01 -7.60 -10.60
N ASN A 108 -10.58 -7.27 -9.37
CA ASN A 108 -11.46 -6.71 -8.36
C ASN A 108 -11.33 -5.19 -8.33
N TRP A 109 -12.38 -4.55 -7.82
CA TRP A 109 -12.46 -3.11 -7.74
C TRP A 109 -12.78 -2.70 -6.31
N VAL A 110 -11.87 -1.96 -5.69
CA VAL A 110 -12.02 -1.42 -4.34
C VAL A 110 -12.08 0.10 -4.46
N ARG A 111 -13.27 0.67 -4.33
CA ARG A 111 -13.49 2.09 -4.60
C ARG A 111 -14.37 2.82 -3.62
N GLU A 112 -14.08 4.11 -3.42
CA GLU A 112 -14.94 5.02 -2.64
C GLU A 112 -15.19 4.53 -1.19
N ASN A 113 -14.28 3.75 -0.62
CA ASN A 113 -14.39 3.29 0.76
C ASN A 113 -13.74 4.29 1.72
N MET A 114 -14.30 4.41 2.93
CA MET A 114 -13.70 5.16 4.04
C MET A 114 -13.14 4.17 5.06
N ILE A 115 -11.84 4.24 5.32
CA ILE A 115 -11.12 3.28 6.16
C ILE A 115 -10.37 4.01 7.27
N GLY A 116 -10.59 3.57 8.51
CA GLY A 116 -10.09 4.22 9.71
C GLY A 116 -11.05 5.28 10.31
N PRO A 117 -10.69 5.90 11.44
CA PRO A 117 -9.42 5.76 12.16
C PRO A 117 -9.31 4.42 12.91
N VAL A 118 -8.13 4.18 13.49
CA VAL A 118 -7.76 2.99 14.27
C VAL A 118 -7.82 1.73 13.39
N ILE A 119 -6.81 1.62 12.53
CA ILE A 119 -6.63 0.51 11.60
C ILE A 119 -5.13 0.19 11.50
N ARG A 120 -4.75 -1.06 11.21
CA ARG A 120 -3.34 -1.43 11.00
C ARG A 120 -2.93 -1.12 9.57
N HIS A 121 -3.51 -1.84 8.61
CA HIS A 121 -3.45 -1.51 7.19
C HIS A 121 -4.86 -1.14 6.74
N GLY A 122 -4.99 -0.07 5.96
CA GLY A 122 -6.29 0.29 5.39
C GLY A 122 -6.70 -0.71 4.33
N ILE A 123 -5.87 -0.85 3.29
CA ILE A 123 -6.03 -1.83 2.22
C ILE A 123 -4.71 -2.58 2.08
N LEU A 124 -4.76 -3.91 2.10
CA LEU A 124 -3.57 -4.75 1.90
C LEU A 124 -3.82 -5.75 0.76
N VAL A 125 -2.85 -5.87 -0.13
CA VAL A 125 -2.83 -6.81 -1.26
C VAL A 125 -1.67 -7.78 -1.04
N GLN A 126 -1.93 -9.08 -1.11
CA GLN A 126 -0.93 -10.09 -0.77
C GLN A 126 -1.03 -11.38 -1.61
N PHE A 127 0.00 -12.22 -1.49
CA PHE A 127 0.10 -13.55 -2.11
C PHE A 127 -0.22 -13.54 -3.61
N SER A 128 0.49 -12.71 -4.36
CA SER A 128 0.41 -12.58 -5.81
C SER A 128 -0.95 -12.16 -6.36
N ALA A 129 -1.80 -11.54 -5.54
CA ALA A 129 -3.01 -10.89 -6.03
C ALA A 129 -2.65 -9.79 -7.04
N HIS A 130 -3.40 -9.72 -8.15
CA HIS A 130 -2.97 -8.96 -9.32
C HIS A 130 -4.13 -8.37 -10.12
N HIS A 131 -3.87 -7.38 -10.96
CA HIS A 131 -4.91 -6.77 -11.82
C HIS A 131 -6.12 -6.25 -11.02
N ASN A 132 -5.89 -5.78 -9.80
CA ASN A 132 -6.93 -5.14 -8.99
C ASN A 132 -6.84 -3.62 -9.15
N LEU A 133 -7.99 -2.97 -9.16
CA LEU A 133 -8.10 -1.52 -9.19
C LEU A 133 -8.53 -1.01 -7.81
N ILE A 134 -7.67 -0.20 -7.20
CA ILE A 134 -7.89 0.42 -5.89
C ILE A 134 -7.94 1.94 -6.11
N GLU A 135 -9.14 2.53 -6.05
CA GLU A 135 -9.30 3.94 -6.38
C GLU A 135 -10.27 4.74 -5.52
N HIS A 136 -10.05 6.05 -5.39
CA HIS A 136 -10.97 6.95 -4.69
C HIS A 136 -11.28 6.56 -3.23
N ASN A 137 -10.44 5.74 -2.59
CA ASN A 137 -10.61 5.41 -1.17
C ASN A 137 -10.01 6.50 -0.29
N GLN A 138 -10.59 6.68 0.89
CA GLN A 138 -10.08 7.57 1.94
C GLN A 138 -9.58 6.73 3.10
N ILE A 139 -8.29 6.83 3.43
CA ILE A 139 -7.68 6.07 4.52
C ILE A 139 -7.07 7.05 5.53
N THR A 140 -7.38 6.86 6.82
CA THR A 140 -6.85 7.71 7.88
C THR A 140 -6.47 6.93 9.14
N GLY A 141 -5.44 7.41 9.86
CA GLY A 141 -5.07 6.85 11.16
C GLY A 141 -4.60 5.39 11.10
N ALA A 142 -4.02 4.97 9.97
CA ALA A 142 -3.35 3.69 9.85
C ALA A 142 -2.08 3.66 10.70
N VAL A 143 -1.86 2.56 11.45
CA VAL A 143 -0.66 2.39 12.28
C VAL A 143 0.49 1.70 11.54
N SER A 144 0.25 1.19 10.35
CA SER A 144 1.21 0.61 9.40
C SER A 144 0.92 1.17 8.00
N GLY A 145 1.50 0.62 6.93
CA GLY A 145 1.15 0.94 5.54
C GLY A 145 -0.36 1.06 5.33
N ALA A 146 -0.84 2.27 5.08
CA ALA A 146 -2.26 2.54 4.92
C ALA A 146 -2.81 1.85 3.67
N LEU A 147 -2.03 1.83 2.59
CA LEU A 147 -2.20 0.95 1.44
C LEU A 147 -0.90 0.17 1.24
N ASP A 148 -0.98 -1.15 1.28
CA ASP A 148 0.20 -2.02 1.33
C ASP A 148 0.13 -3.09 0.23
N LEU A 149 1.13 -3.10 -0.65
CA LEU A 149 1.46 -4.24 -1.49
C LEU A 149 2.52 -5.04 -0.74
N HIS A 150 2.12 -6.21 -0.24
CA HIS A 150 2.77 -6.81 0.93
C HIS A 150 4.19 -7.34 0.69
N GLY A 151 4.57 -7.57 -0.57
CA GLY A 151 5.88 -8.12 -0.92
C GLY A 151 5.86 -9.62 -1.19
N GLU A 152 4.71 -10.17 -1.58
CA GLU A 152 4.52 -11.59 -1.89
C GLU A 152 4.12 -11.77 -3.36
N ASP A 153 4.85 -11.09 -4.23
CA ASP A 153 4.76 -11.08 -5.68
C ASP A 153 3.45 -10.49 -6.22
N GLU A 154 2.84 -9.48 -5.57
CA GLU A 154 1.65 -8.79 -6.11
C GLU A 154 2.03 -7.98 -7.36
N TYR A 155 1.31 -8.10 -8.47
CA TYR A 155 1.72 -7.49 -9.74
C TYR A 155 0.57 -6.88 -10.53
N SER A 156 0.87 -5.94 -11.41
CA SER A 156 -0.12 -5.29 -12.27
C SER A 156 -1.35 -4.75 -11.53
N ASN A 157 -1.23 -4.34 -10.27
CA ASN A 157 -2.31 -3.64 -9.56
C ASN A 157 -2.23 -2.14 -9.86
N GLU A 158 -3.40 -1.50 -9.97
CA GLU A 158 -3.52 -0.07 -10.22
C GLU A 158 -4.08 0.61 -8.97
N ILE A 159 -3.32 1.57 -8.44
CA ILE A 159 -3.63 2.32 -7.23
C ILE A 159 -3.72 3.79 -7.61
N ARG A 160 -4.94 4.34 -7.63
CA ARG A 160 -5.14 5.70 -8.12
C ARG A 160 -6.19 6.54 -7.42
N TYR A 161 -6.00 7.86 -7.39
CA TYR A 161 -6.97 8.80 -6.82
C TYR A 161 -7.36 8.52 -5.36
N ASN A 162 -6.57 7.76 -4.61
CA ASN A 162 -6.81 7.53 -3.18
C ASN A 162 -6.29 8.71 -2.37
N LYS A 163 -6.95 8.97 -1.24
CA LYS A 163 -6.53 9.98 -0.26
C LYS A 163 -6.13 9.30 1.04
N ILE A 164 -4.88 9.44 1.43
CA ILE A 164 -4.29 8.85 2.63
C ILE A 164 -3.79 9.98 3.52
N THR A 165 -4.26 10.01 4.77
CA THR A 165 -4.04 11.15 5.67
C THR A 165 -3.80 10.71 7.10
N ASP A 166 -2.95 11.45 7.82
CA ASP A 166 -2.82 11.36 9.28
C ASP A 166 -2.54 9.93 9.78
N CYS A 167 -1.61 9.23 9.12
CA CYS A 167 -1.08 7.96 9.62
C CYS A 167 -0.39 8.15 10.98
N VAL A 168 -0.32 7.09 11.79
CA VAL A 168 0.36 7.16 13.09
C VAL A 168 1.87 7.24 12.89
N ARG A 169 2.45 8.38 13.24
CA ARG A 169 3.87 8.67 13.09
C ARG A 169 4.70 8.18 14.27
N ASN A 170 5.99 7.93 14.01
CA ASN A 170 6.97 7.42 14.98
C ASN A 170 6.71 6.00 15.47
N GLY A 171 5.98 5.23 14.66
CA GLY A 171 5.67 3.84 14.93
C GLY A 171 4.84 3.60 16.19
N THR A 172 4.56 2.33 16.41
CA THR A 172 3.91 1.78 17.59
C THR A 172 4.69 0.54 18.03
N ALA A 173 4.30 -0.10 19.13
CA ALA A 173 4.86 -1.41 19.49
C ALA A 173 4.60 -2.50 18.42
N VAL A 174 3.74 -2.25 17.43
CA VAL A 174 3.33 -3.25 16.43
C VAL A 174 3.79 -2.95 15.00
N SER A 175 4.13 -1.70 14.70
CA SER A 175 4.70 -1.32 13.42
C SER A 175 5.71 -0.19 13.61
N PRO A 176 6.90 -0.25 12.99
CA PRO A 176 7.91 0.80 13.13
C PRO A 176 7.50 2.13 12.50
N ASN A 177 6.51 2.16 11.59
CA ASN A 177 6.10 3.33 10.83
C ASN A 177 4.61 3.30 10.45
N GLY A 178 3.99 4.47 10.38
CA GLY A 178 2.70 4.65 9.70
C GLY A 178 2.93 5.13 8.28
N GLY A 179 3.28 4.20 7.37
CA GLY A 179 3.48 4.50 5.95
C GLY A 179 2.17 4.85 5.23
N GLY A 180 2.25 5.71 4.22
CA GLY A 180 1.12 5.99 3.34
C GLY A 180 0.85 4.85 2.38
N ILE A 181 1.66 4.79 1.30
CA ILE A 181 1.67 3.65 0.37
C ILE A 181 2.98 2.87 0.57
N GLU A 182 2.89 1.56 0.77
CA GLU A 182 4.04 0.65 0.89
C GLU A 182 4.03 -0.37 -0.26
N VAL A 183 5.19 -0.60 -0.83
CA VAL A 183 5.44 -1.53 -1.93
C VAL A 183 6.59 -2.45 -1.51
N GLY A 184 6.26 -3.69 -1.19
CA GLY A 184 7.13 -4.65 -0.50
C GLY A 184 7.18 -4.44 1.01
N GLU A 185 7.60 -5.47 1.74
CA GLU A 185 7.89 -5.40 3.18
C GLU A 185 9.36 -5.79 3.45
N TYR A 186 9.85 -5.50 4.65
CA TYR A 186 11.14 -6.01 5.13
C TYR A 186 10.94 -7.14 6.13
N SER A 187 11.27 -8.36 5.74
CA SER A 187 11.16 -9.56 6.58
C SER A 187 12.25 -9.75 7.64
N GLY A 188 13.14 -8.78 7.84
CA GLY A 188 14.25 -8.89 8.79
C GLY A 188 15.55 -9.42 8.20
N ILE A 189 15.55 -9.84 6.94
CA ILE A 189 16.76 -10.24 6.21
C ILE A 189 16.72 -9.58 4.83
N ALA A 190 17.71 -8.74 4.54
CA ALA A 190 17.78 -8.04 3.25
C ALA A 190 18.10 -9.05 2.12
N GLY A 191 17.33 -9.00 1.02
CA GLY A 191 17.60 -9.76 -0.19
C GLY A 191 17.21 -11.25 -0.16
N THR A 192 16.20 -11.68 0.61
CA THR A 192 15.76 -13.09 0.66
C THR A 192 14.35 -13.33 0.11
N THR A 193 14.24 -14.02 -1.05
CA THR A 193 13.00 -14.30 -1.83
C THR A 193 11.97 -15.24 -1.19
N SER A 194 11.98 -15.39 0.14
CA SER A 194 11.20 -16.40 0.85
C SER A 194 10.34 -15.83 1.97
N MET A 195 10.40 -14.52 2.20
CA MET A 195 9.69 -13.82 3.27
C MET A 195 9.42 -12.38 2.82
N HIS A 196 8.22 -12.12 2.29
CA HIS A 196 7.64 -10.78 2.01
C HIS A 196 8.63 -9.75 1.41
N ASP A 197 9.44 -10.13 0.44
CA ASP A 197 10.60 -9.34 -0.01
C ASP A 197 10.54 -8.97 -1.50
N ASN A 198 9.37 -9.08 -2.13
CA ASN A 198 9.21 -8.70 -3.53
C ASN A 198 7.75 -8.42 -3.84
N THR A 199 7.37 -7.17 -4.06
CA THR A 199 6.14 -6.88 -4.78
C THR A 199 6.43 -7.02 -6.27
N GLY A 200 5.66 -7.87 -6.96
CA GLY A 200 5.86 -8.17 -8.37
C GLY A 200 5.75 -6.95 -9.30
N PRO A 201 6.05 -7.13 -10.60
CA PRO A 201 6.25 -6.02 -11.51
C PRO A 201 4.94 -5.31 -11.90
N HIS A 202 5.10 -4.13 -12.50
CA HIS A 202 4.04 -3.38 -13.17
C HIS A 202 2.90 -2.88 -12.29
N ASN A 203 3.12 -2.76 -10.98
CA ASN A 203 2.21 -2.00 -10.15
C ASN A 203 2.28 -0.52 -10.53
N TRP A 204 1.12 0.08 -10.74
CA TRP A 204 0.98 1.47 -11.19
C TRP A 204 0.30 2.29 -10.10
N ILE A 205 1.06 3.21 -9.52
CA ILE A 205 0.65 4.04 -8.39
C ILE A 205 0.60 5.46 -8.89
N HIS A 206 -0.59 6.01 -9.11
CA HIS A 206 -0.70 7.32 -9.73
C HIS A 206 -1.86 8.17 -9.24
N HIS A 207 -1.69 9.50 -9.27
CA HIS A 207 -2.75 10.46 -8.89
C HIS A 207 -3.28 10.30 -7.46
N ASN A 208 -2.51 9.70 -6.54
CA ASN A 208 -2.90 9.60 -5.13
C ASN A 208 -2.45 10.85 -4.36
N GLU A 209 -3.17 11.19 -3.30
CA GLU A 209 -2.78 12.21 -2.33
C GLU A 209 -2.41 11.51 -1.02
N VAL A 210 -1.15 11.61 -0.60
CA VAL A 210 -0.70 11.11 0.69
C VAL A 210 -0.11 12.24 1.50
N SER A 211 -0.67 12.45 2.68
CA SER A 211 -0.18 13.47 3.58
C SER A 211 -0.13 13.04 5.03
N ASN A 212 0.75 13.70 5.76
CA ASN A 212 0.86 13.56 7.19
C ASN A 212 1.19 12.15 7.72
N CYS A 213 1.86 11.32 6.93
CA CYS A 213 2.33 9.98 7.32
C CYS A 213 3.84 9.98 7.60
N ASP A 214 4.45 8.83 7.89
CA ASP A 214 5.92 8.76 7.99
C ASP A 214 6.57 8.81 6.60
N TYR A 215 6.10 7.96 5.70
CA TYR A 215 6.45 7.96 4.29
C TYR A 215 5.21 8.32 3.46
N GLY A 216 5.38 9.14 2.43
CA GLY A 216 4.34 9.29 1.41
C GLY A 216 4.18 7.97 0.64
N LEU A 217 5.30 7.51 0.07
CA LEU A 217 5.43 6.20 -0.55
C LEU A 217 6.79 5.59 -0.22
N ARG A 218 6.81 4.31 0.14
CA ARG A 218 8.04 3.54 0.36
C ARG A 218 8.05 2.29 -0.50
N ILE A 219 9.11 2.12 -1.30
CA ILE A 219 9.39 0.91 -2.07
C ILE A 219 10.56 0.19 -1.42
N THR A 220 10.41 -1.10 -1.19
CA THR A 220 11.43 -1.93 -0.55
C THR A 220 11.67 -3.24 -1.30
N ASN A 221 12.83 -3.85 -1.08
CA ASN A 221 13.17 -5.25 -1.40
C ASN A 221 12.67 -5.73 -2.78
N ASN A 222 13.54 -5.71 -3.80
CA ASN A 222 13.31 -6.29 -5.13
C ASN A 222 12.00 -5.92 -5.86
N SER A 223 11.24 -4.92 -5.37
CA SER A 223 9.96 -4.49 -5.91
C SER A 223 10.13 -3.65 -7.19
N ASP A 224 10.70 -4.31 -8.19
CA ASP A 224 11.16 -3.76 -9.45
C ASP A 224 10.00 -3.43 -10.38
N PHE A 225 10.28 -2.63 -11.42
CA PHE A 225 9.28 -2.29 -12.45
C PHE A 225 8.01 -1.65 -11.88
N THR A 226 8.15 -0.81 -10.85
CA THR A 226 7.05 -0.05 -10.26
C THR A 226 6.97 1.34 -10.89
N TYR A 227 5.75 1.77 -11.23
CA TYR A 227 5.46 3.08 -11.82
C TYR A 227 4.80 3.99 -10.79
N ILE A 228 5.43 5.14 -10.52
CA ILE A 228 4.98 6.16 -9.55
C ILE A 228 4.78 7.48 -10.30
N GLU A 229 3.54 7.82 -10.60
CA GLU A 229 3.22 8.91 -11.53
C GLU A 229 2.18 9.91 -10.99
N ASP A 230 2.43 11.21 -11.12
CA ASP A 230 1.44 12.25 -10.83
C ASP A 230 0.81 12.20 -9.42
N ASN A 231 1.52 11.67 -8.43
CA ASN A 231 1.06 11.65 -7.04
C ASN A 231 1.42 12.94 -6.31
N ILE A 232 0.69 13.22 -5.23
CA ILE A 232 0.95 14.33 -4.31
C ILE A 232 1.39 13.74 -2.96
N PHE A 233 2.65 13.96 -2.60
CA PHE A 233 3.24 13.53 -1.33
C PHE A 233 3.63 14.73 -0.49
N VAL A 234 2.88 15.00 0.59
CA VAL A 234 3.02 16.26 1.33
C VAL A 234 3.04 16.12 2.86
N GLY A 235 3.99 16.76 3.53
CA GLY A 235 3.99 16.82 4.99
C GLY A 235 4.35 15.50 5.70
N ASN A 236 4.97 14.55 4.99
CA ASN A 236 5.38 13.26 5.54
C ASN A 236 6.69 13.40 6.33
N SER A 237 6.78 12.73 7.48
CA SER A 237 7.82 12.99 8.49
C SER A 237 9.22 12.54 8.06
N VAL A 238 9.32 11.48 7.26
CA VAL A 238 10.58 10.89 6.80
C VAL A 238 10.88 11.31 5.37
N SER A 239 10.07 10.87 4.41
CA SER A 239 10.30 11.12 2.98
C SER A 239 8.97 11.17 2.22
N GLY A 240 8.92 11.95 1.14
CA GLY A 240 7.80 11.90 0.20
C GLY A 240 7.81 10.57 -0.57
N ILE A 241 8.94 10.25 -1.20
CA ILE A 241 9.18 8.96 -1.87
C ILE A 241 10.51 8.40 -1.37
N GLN A 242 10.54 7.15 -0.94
CA GLN A 242 11.75 6.45 -0.56
C GLN A 242 11.82 5.06 -1.19
N ALA A 243 12.93 4.77 -1.87
CA ALA A 243 13.28 3.44 -2.34
C ALA A 243 14.51 2.96 -1.57
N ASP A 244 14.35 1.92 -0.75
CA ASP A 244 15.43 1.41 0.10
C ASP A 244 15.37 -0.11 0.33
N LEU A 245 16.30 -0.63 1.13
CA LEU A 245 16.38 -2.08 1.45
C LEU A 245 16.56 -2.93 0.18
N ALA A 246 17.71 -2.69 -0.45
CA ALA A 246 18.25 -3.20 -1.71
C ALA A 246 18.16 -4.71 -2.01
N PRO A 247 18.44 -5.11 -3.28
CA PRO A 247 18.53 -4.26 -4.47
C PRO A 247 17.15 -3.92 -5.06
N LEU A 248 17.08 -2.81 -5.81
CA LEU A 248 15.89 -2.40 -6.56
C LEU A 248 16.30 -2.02 -7.98
N GLU A 249 15.47 -2.32 -8.98
CA GLU A 249 15.75 -2.04 -10.39
C GLU A 249 14.50 -1.53 -11.14
N ASN A 250 14.72 -0.67 -12.14
CA ASN A 250 13.68 -0.21 -13.08
C ASN A 250 12.49 0.52 -12.45
N LEU A 251 12.73 1.45 -11.52
CA LEU A 251 11.70 2.32 -10.98
C LEU A 251 11.43 3.51 -11.90
N THR A 252 10.16 3.84 -12.14
CA THR A 252 9.76 5.06 -12.87
C THR A 252 9.05 6.01 -11.92
N ILE A 253 9.59 7.21 -11.74
CA ILE A 253 9.09 8.25 -10.83
C ILE A 253 8.90 9.54 -11.64
N THR A 254 7.68 9.82 -12.06
CA THR A 254 7.41 10.91 -13.02
C THR A 254 6.28 11.83 -12.57
N GLY A 255 6.40 13.15 -12.76
CA GLY A 255 5.27 14.07 -12.60
C GLY A 255 4.74 14.28 -11.17
N ASN A 256 5.42 13.75 -10.14
CA ASN A 256 4.93 13.84 -8.76
C ASN A 256 5.16 15.24 -8.15
N ASP A 257 4.21 15.73 -7.33
CA ASP A 257 4.42 16.88 -6.42
C ASP A 257 4.85 16.34 -5.05
N VAL A 258 6.12 16.57 -4.71
CA VAL A 258 6.75 16.08 -3.48
C VAL A 258 7.21 17.26 -2.64
N SER A 259 6.41 17.66 -1.67
CA SER A 259 6.66 18.89 -0.93
C SER A 259 6.50 18.85 0.59
N ARG A 260 7.27 19.65 1.31
CA ARG A 260 7.18 19.80 2.78
C ARG A 260 7.34 18.49 3.56
N ASN A 261 8.09 17.54 3.02
CA ASN A 261 8.42 16.28 3.72
C ASN A 261 9.76 16.39 4.45
N GLY A 262 10.15 15.35 5.19
CA GLY A 262 11.51 15.23 5.73
C GLY A 262 12.57 15.27 4.61
N ASN A 263 12.44 14.39 3.62
CA ASN A 263 13.14 14.40 2.33
C ASN A 263 12.13 14.35 1.18
N GLY A 264 12.50 14.80 -0.01
CA GLY A 264 11.70 14.64 -1.22
C GLY A 264 11.73 13.19 -1.72
N ILE A 265 12.59 12.93 -2.70
CA ILE A 265 12.81 11.63 -3.34
C ILE A 265 14.17 11.09 -2.91
N VAL A 266 14.19 9.90 -2.30
CA VAL A 266 15.41 9.27 -1.77
C VAL A 266 15.57 7.87 -2.35
N LEU A 267 16.69 7.60 -3.00
CA LEU A 267 17.00 6.32 -3.62
C LEU A 267 18.27 5.71 -3.01
N TYR A 268 18.17 4.46 -2.54
CA TYR A 268 19.30 3.66 -2.08
C TYR A 268 19.46 2.43 -2.96
N ASP A 269 20.64 2.22 -3.54
CA ASP A 269 20.98 0.97 -4.26
C ASP A 269 19.95 0.58 -5.34
N VAL A 270 19.49 1.59 -6.08
CA VAL A 270 18.51 1.45 -7.17
C VAL A 270 19.22 1.52 -8.51
N LYS A 271 19.08 0.51 -9.35
CA LYS A 271 19.60 0.57 -10.73
C LYS A 271 18.52 0.94 -11.73
N ARG A 272 18.90 1.68 -12.78
CA ARG A 272 18.00 2.03 -13.89
C ARG A 272 16.74 2.77 -13.44
N ALA A 273 16.86 3.61 -12.40
CA ALA A 273 15.78 4.49 -11.98
C ALA A 273 15.58 5.61 -13.01
N THR A 274 14.33 5.89 -13.38
CA THR A 274 13.95 7.07 -14.15
C THR A 274 13.20 8.02 -13.24
N VAL A 275 13.77 9.20 -12.96
CA VAL A 275 13.16 10.26 -12.13
C VAL A 275 13.01 11.51 -12.99
N LYS A 276 11.80 11.80 -13.45
CA LYS A 276 11.57 12.87 -14.44
C LYS A 276 10.43 13.80 -14.09
N GLU A 277 10.56 15.07 -14.43
CA GLU A 277 9.43 16.01 -14.42
C GLU A 277 8.71 16.12 -13.06
N ASN A 278 9.39 15.81 -11.95
CA ASN A 278 8.83 15.93 -10.61
C ASN A 278 9.00 17.36 -10.08
N TYR A 279 8.00 17.83 -9.32
CA TYR A 279 8.07 19.08 -8.58
C TYR A 279 8.46 18.76 -7.13
N VAL A 280 9.72 19.01 -6.77
CA VAL A 280 10.28 18.61 -5.46
C VAL A 280 10.71 19.82 -4.67
N ARG A 281 9.92 20.21 -3.67
CA ARG A 281 10.10 21.53 -3.02
C ARG A 281 9.87 21.58 -1.52
N ASP A 282 10.58 22.49 -0.87
CA ASP A 282 10.38 22.83 0.54
C ASP A 282 10.53 21.62 1.49
N ASN A 283 11.29 20.59 1.10
CA ASN A 283 11.57 19.44 1.96
C ASN A 283 12.71 19.80 2.94
N THR A 284 12.61 19.29 4.16
CA THR A 284 13.46 19.72 5.29
C THR A 284 14.95 19.46 5.04
N LYS A 285 15.27 18.32 4.40
CA LYS A 285 16.63 17.87 4.13
C LYS A 285 16.90 17.89 2.63
N PHE A 286 16.75 16.76 1.94
CA PHE A 286 17.08 16.65 0.52
C PHE A 286 15.84 16.83 -0.36
N GLY A 287 15.99 17.44 -1.53
CA GLY A 287 15.02 17.36 -2.61
C GLY A 287 15.11 16.00 -3.29
N ILE A 288 16.17 15.77 -4.05
CA ILE A 288 16.52 14.46 -4.63
C ILE A 288 17.85 14.00 -4.02
N TRP A 289 17.88 12.79 -3.50
CA TRP A 289 19.09 12.18 -2.94
C TRP A 289 19.30 10.77 -3.47
N THR A 290 20.54 10.46 -3.84
CA THR A 290 20.97 9.10 -4.17
C THR A 290 22.23 8.71 -3.42
N ASP A 291 22.35 7.42 -3.09
CA ASP A 291 23.61 6.86 -2.58
C ASP A 291 24.55 6.44 -3.73
N HIS A 292 25.78 6.05 -3.40
CA HIS A 292 26.81 5.69 -4.38
C HIS A 292 26.53 4.39 -5.17
N ARG A 293 25.50 3.63 -4.78
CA ARG A 293 25.10 2.38 -5.43
C ARG A 293 23.93 2.57 -6.39
N VAL A 294 23.33 3.76 -6.41
CA VAL A 294 22.35 4.12 -7.44
C VAL A 294 23.10 4.36 -8.75
N THR A 295 22.87 3.50 -9.76
CA THR A 295 23.58 3.51 -11.04
C THR A 295 22.62 3.37 -12.23
N ASP A 296 23.12 3.63 -13.44
CA ASP A 296 22.36 3.59 -14.70
C ASP A 296 21.09 4.47 -14.66
N TYR A 297 21.05 5.49 -13.81
CA TYR A 297 19.84 6.29 -13.59
C TYR A 297 19.64 7.35 -14.68
N VAL A 298 18.41 7.84 -14.81
CA VAL A 298 18.06 9.04 -15.58
C VAL A 298 17.26 9.98 -14.67
N ILE A 299 17.88 11.08 -14.23
CA ILE A 299 17.27 12.08 -13.35
C ILE A 299 17.22 13.42 -14.09
N THR A 300 16.15 13.68 -14.83
CA THR A 300 16.09 14.84 -15.76
C THR A 300 14.78 15.62 -15.71
N GLY A 301 14.82 16.93 -15.93
CA GLY A 301 13.63 17.78 -16.05
C GLY A 301 12.85 17.98 -14.74
N ASN A 302 13.46 17.70 -13.58
CA ASN A 302 12.81 17.89 -12.29
C ASN A 302 12.95 19.34 -11.83
N ALA A 303 11.87 19.93 -11.29
CA ALA A 303 11.88 21.24 -10.67
C ALA A 303 12.18 21.10 -9.16
N VAL A 304 13.44 21.24 -8.77
CA VAL A 304 13.91 20.99 -7.40
C VAL A 304 14.32 22.29 -6.70
N THR A 305 13.55 22.78 -5.73
CA THR A 305 13.78 24.11 -5.12
C THR A 305 13.41 24.19 -3.64
N GLY A 306 14.04 25.10 -2.88
CA GLY A 306 13.64 25.36 -1.49
C GLY A 306 13.91 24.23 -0.49
N ASN A 307 14.63 23.19 -0.90
CA ASN A 307 15.02 22.10 -0.01
C ASN A 307 16.31 22.45 0.75
N GLY A 308 16.59 21.80 1.88
CA GLY A 308 17.86 21.97 2.61
C GLY A 308 19.09 21.74 1.72
N VAL A 309 19.03 20.72 0.87
CA VAL A 309 19.90 20.49 -0.28
C VAL A 309 18.99 20.07 -1.44
N ASN A 310 19.03 20.79 -2.57
CA ASN A 310 18.17 20.46 -3.71
C ASN A 310 18.50 19.08 -4.26
N VAL A 311 19.75 18.87 -4.69
CA VAL A 311 20.17 17.61 -5.30
C VAL A 311 21.48 17.14 -4.67
N PHE A 312 21.54 15.85 -4.34
CA PHE A 312 22.77 15.14 -4.01
C PHE A 312 22.80 13.81 -4.75
N LEU A 313 23.82 13.61 -5.59
CA LEU A 313 24.02 12.38 -6.33
C LEU A 313 25.26 11.65 -5.81
N GLY A 314 25.07 10.47 -5.23
CA GLY A 314 26.15 9.67 -4.65
C GLY A 314 27.03 8.96 -5.68
N SER A 315 26.53 8.82 -6.91
CA SER A 315 27.22 8.19 -8.04
C SER A 315 27.29 9.16 -9.23
N ARG A 316 28.24 8.92 -10.13
CA ARG A 316 28.33 9.60 -11.45
C ARG A 316 27.78 8.73 -12.58
N ASP A 317 27.34 7.52 -12.27
CA ASP A 317 26.87 6.53 -13.22
C ASP A 317 25.38 6.75 -13.52
N GLY A 318 25.10 7.66 -14.45
CA GLY A 318 23.76 8.00 -14.89
C GLY A 318 23.72 9.31 -15.68
N ILE A 319 22.53 9.68 -16.13
CA ILE A 319 22.25 10.93 -16.84
C ILE A 319 21.48 11.85 -15.88
N HIS A 320 21.94 13.10 -15.72
CA HIS A 320 21.20 14.12 -14.97
C HIS A 320 21.37 15.52 -15.58
N ASP A 321 20.35 16.37 -15.40
CA ASP A 321 20.36 17.79 -15.81
C ASP A 321 19.96 18.74 -14.66
N VAL A 322 19.91 18.21 -13.44
CA VAL A 322 19.52 18.93 -12.24
C VAL A 322 20.77 19.37 -11.46
N ASP A 323 20.80 20.66 -11.07
CA ASP A 323 21.82 21.29 -10.21
C ASP A 323 21.29 21.51 -8.78
#